data_AF-A0A5J4KZS5-F1
#
_entry.id   AF-A0A5J4KZS5-F1
#
_cell.length_a   1.000
_cell.length_b   1.000
_cell.length_c   1.000
_cell.angle_alpha   90.00
_cell.angle_beta   90.00
_cell.angle_gamma   90.00
#
_symmetry.space_group_name_H-M   'P 1'
#
loop_
_entity.id
_entity.type
_entity.pdbx_description
1 polymer ?
#
loop_
_entity_poly.entity_id
_entity_poly.type
_entity_poly.pdbx_seq_one_letter_code
_entity_poly.pdbx_strand_id
1 'polypeptide(L)' 'MLVPGFTLAALAILPYVDRNPSRAYADRKVAIVTFTMFVVFWAVITLAGSFFRGPGWLWVWPWQHVYFDL' A
#
# COMPACT_ATOMS: atom_id res chain seq x y z
N MET A 1 16.51 -7.31 -2.06
CA MET A 1 17.00 -7.09 -0.68
C MET A 1 16.98 -5.62 -0.26
N LEU A 2 17.22 -4.67 -1.17
CA LEU A 2 17.19 -3.23 -0.82
C LEU A 2 15.79 -2.73 -0.45
N VAL A 3 14.74 -3.12 -1.19
CA VAL A 3 13.37 -2.60 -0.96
C VAL A 3 12.84 -2.92 0.44
N PRO A 4 12.91 -4.17 0.96
CA PRO A 4 12.46 -4.45 2.33
C PRO A 4 13.27 -3.70 3.40
N GLY A 5 14.59 -3.60 3.24
CA GLY A 5 15.46 -2.89 4.18
C GLY A 5 15.16 -1.40 4.25
N PHE A 6 14.94 -0.76 3.10
CA PHE A 6 14.55 0.65 3.04
C PHE A 6 13.17 0.90 3.64
N THR A 7 12.19 0.01 3.43
CA THR A 7 10.86 0.14 4.03
C THR A 7 10.93 0.08 5.55
N LEU A 8 11.71 -0.87 6.10
CA LEU A 8 11.90 -0.99 7.55
C LEU A 8 12.63 0.23 8.13
N ALA A 9 13.65 0.74 7.44
CA ALA A 9 14.34 1.96 7.84
C ALA A 9 13.40 3.18 7.82
N ALA A 10 12.55 3.31 6.80
CA ALA A 10 11.56 4.39 6.71
C ALA A 10 10.55 4.32 7.87
N LEU A 11 10.09 3.12 8.25
CA LEU A 11 9.22 2.92 9.42
C LEU A 11 9.91 3.30 10.74
N ALA A 12 11.20 2.99 10.89
CA ALA A 12 11.97 3.35 12.07
C ALA A 12 12.18 4.88 12.21
N ILE A 13 12.23 5.59 11.08
CA ILE A 13 12.42 7.05 11.03
C ILE A 13 11.09 7.82 11.21
N LEU A 14 9.96 7.18 10.91
CA LEU A 14 8.61 7.75 10.98
C LEU A 14 8.31 8.56 12.26
N PRO A 15 8.60 8.09 13.50
CA PRO A 15 8.32 8.85 14.72
C PRO A 15 9.15 10.15 14.86
N TYR A 16 10.28 10.27 14.15
CA TYR A 16 11.11 11.48 14.18
C TYR A 16 10.68 12.52 13.16
N VAL A 17 9.95 12.08 12.12
CA VAL A 17 9.39 12.93 11.07
C VAL A 17 8.02 13.49 11.49
N ASP A 18 7.17 12.66 12.11
CA ASP A 18 5.89 13.12 12.68
C ASP A 18 6.10 13.73 14.08
N ARG A 19 6.47 15.01 14.13
CA ARG A 19 6.64 15.76 15.39
C ARG A 19 5.34 16.39 15.92
N ASN A 20 4.17 15.83 15.62
CA ASN A 20 2.92 16.46 16.06
C ASN A 20 2.84 16.49 17.61
N PRO A 21 2.76 17.67 18.25
CA PRO A 21 2.75 17.79 19.71
C PRO A 21 1.40 17.34 20.32
N SER A 22 0.33 17.37 19.52
CA SER A 22 -1.01 16.96 19.92
C SER A 22 -1.25 15.48 19.60
N ARG A 23 -1.84 14.75 20.54
CA ARG A 23 -2.34 13.38 20.33
C ARG A 23 -3.84 13.35 19.98
N ALA A 24 -4.49 14.51 19.92
CA ALA A 24 -5.91 14.59 19.64
C ALA A 24 -6.21 14.17 18.19
N TYR A 25 -7.26 13.38 18.00
CA TYR A 25 -7.70 12.91 16.69
C TYR A 25 -7.99 14.08 15.72
N ALA A 26 -8.51 15.19 16.25
CA ALA A 26 -8.89 16.36 15.46
C ALA A 26 -7.71 17.05 14.77
N ASP A 27 -6.50 16.97 15.36
CA ASP A 27 -5.31 17.67 14.85
C ASP A 27 -4.52 16.83 13.84
N ARG A 28 -4.86 15.54 13.68
CA ARG A 28 -4.13 14.57 12.86
C ARG A 28 -4.85 14.22 11.55
N LYS A 29 -5.81 15.03 11.12
CA LYS A 29 -6.62 14.78 9.91
C LYS A 29 -5.76 14.55 8.66
N VAL A 30 -4.66 15.29 8.50
CA VAL A 30 -3.73 15.11 7.36
C VAL A 30 -3.04 13.75 7.40
N ALA A 31 -2.55 13.33 8.56
CA ALA A 31 -1.91 12.02 8.73
C ALA A 31 -2.91 10.88 8.49
N ILE A 32 -4.13 11.00 9.02
CA ILE A 32 -5.20 10.01 8.85
C ILE A 32 -5.59 9.87 7.38
N VAL A 33 -5.82 10.99 6.68
CA VAL A 33 -6.19 10.98 5.25
C VAL A 33 -5.05 10.41 4.40
N THR A 34 -3.81 10.84 4.65
CA THR A 34 -2.64 10.35 3.91
C THR A 34 -2.45 8.85 4.11
N PHE A 35 -2.56 8.37 5.35
CA PHE A 35 -2.45 6.94 5.66
C PHE A 35 -3.60 6.14 5.04
N THR A 36 -4.83 6.68 5.05
CA THR A 36 -5.99 6.04 4.42
C THR A 36 -5.79 5.92 2.92
N MET A 37 -5.36 6.99 2.24
CA MET A 37 -5.01 6.96 0.81
C MET A 37 -3.91 5.94 0.51
N PHE A 38 -2.89 5.86 1.35
CA PHE A 38 -1.83 4.88 1.23
C PHE A 38 -2.38 3.45 1.28
N VAL A 39 -3.20 3.11 2.27
CA VAL A 39 -3.79 1.77 2.41
C VAL A 39 -4.68 1.43 1.21
N VAL A 40 -5.53 2.36 0.77
CA VAL A 40 -6.41 2.15 -0.39
C VAL A 40 -5.60 1.94 -1.67
N PHE A 41 -4.54 2.73 -1.88
CA PHE A 41 -3.64 2.57 -3.03
C PHE A 41 -2.99 1.19 -3.07
N TRP A 42 -2.45 0.73 -1.93
CA TRP A 42 -1.84 -0.61 -1.84
C TRP A 42 -2.85 -1.73 -1.99
N ALA A 43 -4.06 -1.59 -1.45
CA ALA A 43 -5.13 -2.55 -1.61
C ALA A 43 -5.52 -2.70 -3.10
N VAL A 44 -5.69 -1.59 -3.81
CA VAL A 44 -6.03 -1.60 -5.25
C VAL A 44 -4.93 -2.26 -6.07
N ILE A 45 -3.65 -1.95 -5.83
CA ILE A 45 -2.54 -2.59 -6.55
C ILE A 45 -2.45 -4.07 -6.25
N THR A 46 -2.66 -4.47 -5.00
CA THR A 46 -2.62 -5.89 -4.60
C THR A 46 -3.73 -6.66 -5.29
N LEU A 47 -4.97 -6.14 -5.28
CA LEU A 47 -6.10 -6.75 -5.98
C LEU A 47 -5.85 -6.79 -7.50
N ALA A 48 -5.35 -5.72 -8.08
CA ALA A 48 -4.99 -5.67 -9.50
C ALA A 48 -3.94 -6.74 -9.85
N GLY A 49 -2.88 -6.85 -9.04
CA GLY A 49 -1.82 -7.83 -9.24
C GLY A 49 -2.27 -9.29 -9.03
N SER A 50 -3.22 -9.53 -8.13
CA SER A 50 -3.74 -10.87 -7.84
C SER A 50 -4.74 -11.36 -8.89
N PHE A 51 -5.65 -10.50 -9.36
CA PHE A 51 -6.76 -10.92 -10.23
C PHE A 51 -6.57 -10.61 -11.71
N PHE A 52 -5.75 -9.60 -12.07
CA PHE A 52 -5.60 -9.14 -13.45
C PHE A 52 -4.27 -9.56 -14.09
N ARG A 53 -3.46 -10.36 -13.38
CA ARG A 53 -2.23 -10.96 -13.94
C ARG A 53 -2.56 -12.20 -14.77
N GLY A 54 -2.35 -12.12 -16.08
CA GLY A 54 -2.42 -13.25 -17.00
C GLY A 54 -1.04 -13.83 -17.37
N PRO A 55 -1.03 -14.89 -18.21
CA PRO A 55 0.19 -15.51 -18.72
C PRO A 55 1.12 -14.48 -19.36
N GLY A 56 2.42 -14.54 -19.03
CA GLY A 56 3.40 -13.60 -19.56
C GLY A 56 3.24 -12.15 -19.05
N TRP A 57 2.61 -11.93 -17.89
CA TRP A 57 2.40 -10.60 -17.28
C TRP A 57 1.46 -9.66 -18.05
N LEU A 58 0.63 -10.22 -18.93
CA LEU A 58 -0.38 -9.44 -19.66
C LEU A 58 -1.61 -9.14 -18.76
N TRP A 59 -2.26 -8.01 -19.03
CA TRP A 59 -3.51 -7.64 -18.37
C TRP A 59 -4.66 -8.49 -18.90
N VAL A 60 -5.34 -9.22 -18.03
CA VAL A 60 -6.52 -10.02 -18.39
C VAL A 60 -7.67 -9.69 -17.45
N TRP A 61 -8.88 -9.59 -18.00
CA TRP A 61 -10.08 -9.36 -17.20
C TRP A 61 -10.48 -10.63 -16.44
N PRO A 62 -10.74 -10.56 -15.13
CA PRO A 62 -10.99 -11.74 -14.31
C PRO A 62 -12.28 -12.48 -14.70
N TRP A 63 -13.26 -11.81 -15.33
CA TRP A 63 -14.48 -12.46 -15.82
C TRP A 63 -14.31 -13.20 -17.15
N GLN A 64 -13.15 -13.10 -17.81
CA GLN A 64 -12.85 -13.90 -19.02
C GLN A 64 -12.07 -15.17 -18.68
N HIS A 65 -11.09 -15.06 -17.78
CA HIS A 65 -10.34 -16.18 -17.24
C HIS A 65 -9.70 -15.76 -15.93
N VAL A 66 -9.73 -16.65 -14.94
CA VAL A 66 -9.05 -16.44 -13.67
C VAL A 66 -7.84 -17.35 -13.60
N TYR A 67 -6.65 -16.76 -13.51
CA TYR A 67 -5.40 -17.48 -13.38
C TYR A 67 -5.01 -17.50 -11.90
N PHE A 68 -5.30 -18.60 -11.21
CA PHE A 68 -4.79 -18.85 -9.87
C PHE A 68 -3.73 -19.96 -9.97
N ASP A 69 -2.47 -19.57 -10.01
CA ASP A 69 -1.39 -20.52 -9.71
C ASP A 69 -1.26 -20.59 -8.18
N LEU A 70 -1.84 -21.63 -7.59
CA LEU A 70 -1.65 -22.00 -6.18
C LEU A 70 -0.39 -22.85 -6.02
#